data_AF-A2X358-F1
#
_entry.id   AF-A2X358-F1
#
_cell.length_a   1.000
_cell.length_b   1.000
_cell.length_c   1.000
_cell.angle_alpha   90.00
_cell.angle_beta   90.00
_cell.angle_gamma   90.00
#
_symmetry.space_group_name_H-M   'P 1'
#
loop_
_entity.id
_entity.type
_entity.pdbx_description
1 polymer ?
#
loop_
_entity_poly.entity_id
_entity_poly.type
_entity_poly.pdbx_seq_one_letter_code
_entity_poly.pdbx_strand_id
1 'polypeptide(L)'
;MATATLPLRLLASKTLPFPSAPSLPASRCSLPVAASAPRRCWRLLASAEEPAPAPVEAEAEAEAVEEEEVEEEEAALPEPVEAQIAAAGAGKDADIFAVVMIGSRQYIVMPGRYIYTQRLKGANVNDQIILNKVLLVSTRDKAYIGMPVVTNAAVHAVVEEQGRDDKVIVFKYKKKKKYQRKLGHRQPNTRLRITGISGYEDFPADPILEYVPA
;
A
#
# COMPACT_ATOMS: atom_id res chain seq x y z
N MET A 1 0.73 61.85 -25.27
CA MET A 1 1.48 61.10 -26.29
C MET A 1 2.92 60.96 -25.84
N ALA A 2 3.34 59.77 -25.41
CA ALA A 2 4.75 59.37 -25.28
C ALA A 2 4.80 57.85 -25.04
N THR A 3 4.94 57.08 -26.11
CA THR A 3 5.14 55.62 -26.06
C THR A 3 6.63 55.34 -25.96
N ALA A 4 7.10 54.84 -24.82
CA ALA A 4 8.48 54.41 -24.64
C ALA A 4 8.60 52.91 -24.97
N THR A 5 9.16 52.61 -26.13
CA THR A 5 9.46 51.27 -26.64
C THR A 5 10.76 50.77 -25.99
N LEU A 6 10.68 49.74 -25.13
CA LEU A 6 11.87 49.07 -24.58
C LEU A 6 12.33 47.95 -25.52
N PRO A 7 13.64 47.85 -25.84
CA PRO A 7 14.15 46.75 -26.66
C PRO A 7 14.36 45.48 -25.83
N LEU A 8 13.77 44.37 -26.30
CA LEU A 8 14.06 43.01 -25.84
C LEU A 8 15.55 42.69 -26.11
N ARG A 9 16.37 42.67 -25.05
CA ARG A 9 17.69 42.04 -25.09
C ARG A 9 17.54 40.53 -24.96
N LEU A 10 17.78 39.80 -26.05
CA LEU A 10 18.07 38.37 -26.02
C LEU A 10 19.27 38.11 -25.10
N LEU A 11 19.08 37.38 -24.00
CA LEU A 11 20.19 36.74 -23.31
C LEU A 11 20.50 35.42 -24.02
N ALA A 12 21.62 35.42 -24.73
CA ALA A 12 22.22 34.24 -25.30
C ALA A 12 22.71 33.27 -24.20
N SER A 13 22.48 32.00 -24.49
CA SER A 13 22.89 30.77 -23.81
C SER A 13 24.26 30.80 -23.14
N LYS A 14 24.32 30.40 -21.87
CA LYS A 14 25.55 29.92 -21.23
C LYS A 14 25.31 28.54 -20.64
N THR A 15 25.39 27.53 -21.50
CA THR A 15 25.49 26.12 -21.09
C THR A 15 26.82 25.94 -20.37
N LEU A 16 26.76 25.62 -19.07
CA LEU A 16 27.95 25.27 -18.30
C LEU A 16 28.41 23.86 -18.73
N PRO A 17 29.71 23.65 -19.02
CA PRO A 17 30.22 22.31 -19.31
C PRO A 17 30.21 21.46 -18.04
N PHE A 18 29.54 20.30 -18.13
CA PHE A 18 29.53 19.30 -17.07
C PHE A 18 30.94 18.72 -16.88
N PRO A 19 31.49 18.66 -15.65
CA PRO A 19 32.80 18.07 -15.42
C PRO A 19 32.75 16.55 -15.62
N SER A 20 33.66 16.04 -16.45
CA SER A 20 33.90 14.61 -16.69
C SER A 20 34.40 13.91 -15.43
N ALA A 21 33.70 12.87 -14.99
CA ALA A 21 34.12 12.02 -13.87
C ALA A 21 35.40 11.21 -14.22
N PRO A 22 36.36 11.06 -13.29
CA PRO A 22 37.54 10.23 -13.50
C PRO A 22 37.17 8.73 -13.45
N SER A 23 37.72 7.97 -14.40
CA SER A 23 37.58 6.52 -14.51
C SER A 23 38.33 5.81 -13.38
N LEU A 24 37.61 5.03 -12.57
CA LEU A 24 38.21 4.13 -11.59
C LEU A 24 38.88 2.92 -12.29
N PRO A 25 40.10 2.53 -11.91
CA PRO A 25 40.77 1.37 -12.50
C PRO A 25 40.16 0.06 -11.99
N ALA A 26 39.93 -0.86 -12.92
CA ALA A 26 39.51 -2.23 -12.65
C ALA A 26 40.61 -2.99 -11.91
N SER A 27 40.48 -3.14 -10.58
CA SER A 27 41.29 -4.11 -9.83
C SER A 27 40.74 -5.51 -10.07
N ARG A 28 41.52 -6.30 -10.79
CA ARG A 28 41.35 -7.73 -10.96
C ARG A 28 41.55 -8.42 -9.61
N CYS A 29 40.46 -8.75 -8.92
CA CYS A 29 40.51 -9.79 -7.89
C CYS A 29 40.33 -11.16 -8.57
N SER A 30 41.44 -11.85 -8.73
CA SER A 30 41.54 -13.26 -9.07
C SER A 30 41.13 -14.10 -7.86
N LEU A 31 39.93 -14.69 -7.89
CA LEU A 31 39.56 -15.75 -6.96
C LEU A 31 39.95 -17.10 -7.58
N PRO A 32 40.73 -17.94 -6.88
CA PRO A 32 41.15 -19.22 -7.40
C PRO A 32 39.99 -20.22 -7.42
N VAL A 33 39.98 -20.98 -8.51
CA VAL A 33 39.20 -22.18 -8.78
C VAL A 33 39.58 -23.26 -7.76
N ALA A 34 38.59 -23.79 -7.04
CA ALA A 34 38.71 -25.09 -6.37
C ALA A 34 37.71 -26.07 -7.02
N ALA A 35 38.30 -27.09 -7.64
CA ALA A 35 37.72 -28.28 -8.21
C ALA A 35 36.78 -29.00 -7.22
N SER A 36 35.56 -29.39 -7.62
CA SER A 36 35.24 -30.73 -8.17
C SER A 36 35.66 -31.91 -7.28
N ALA A 37 34.67 -32.55 -6.64
CA ALA A 37 34.58 -34.01 -6.58
C ALA A 37 33.14 -34.50 -6.30
N PRO A 38 32.78 -35.74 -6.70
CA PRO A 38 31.43 -36.06 -7.16
C PRO A 38 30.73 -37.22 -6.41
N ARG A 39 29.40 -37.31 -6.63
CA ARG A 39 28.53 -38.51 -6.60
C ARG A 39 28.50 -39.36 -5.32
N ARG A 40 27.29 -39.60 -4.80
CA ARG A 40 26.53 -40.87 -4.88
C ARG A 40 25.43 -40.85 -3.80
N CYS A 41 24.18 -40.95 -4.24
CA CYS A 41 23.37 -42.16 -4.15
C CYS A 41 22.41 -42.07 -2.96
N TRP A 42 21.18 -41.69 -3.30
CA TRP A 42 19.94 -42.28 -2.82
C TRP A 42 20.19 -43.62 -2.12
N ARG A 43 20.08 -43.59 -0.80
CA ARG A 43 19.77 -44.77 0.00
C ARG A 43 18.71 -44.37 1.00
N LEU A 44 17.46 -44.65 0.61
CA LEU A 44 16.43 -45.12 1.52
C LEU A 44 17.04 -46.20 2.42
N LEU A 45 16.90 -46.10 3.75
CA LEU A 45 16.12 -47.02 4.59
C LEU A 45 16.41 -46.79 6.09
N ALA A 46 15.42 -47.12 6.90
CA ALA A 46 15.43 -47.39 8.35
C ALA A 46 15.30 -46.15 9.25
N SER A 47 14.13 -45.92 9.86
CA SER A 47 13.66 -46.60 11.08
C SER A 47 14.69 -46.54 12.21
N ALA A 48 14.53 -45.53 13.05
CA ALA A 48 14.85 -45.61 14.47
C ALA A 48 13.97 -44.59 15.19
N GLU A 49 12.88 -45.10 15.76
CA GLU A 49 12.16 -44.48 16.87
C GLU A 49 13.13 -44.22 18.02
N GLU A 50 13.13 -42.99 18.54
CA GLU A 50 13.77 -42.69 19.82
C GLU A 50 12.81 -43.06 20.95
N PRO A 51 13.21 -43.92 21.90
CA PRO A 51 12.37 -44.26 23.04
C PRO A 51 12.50 -43.24 24.18
N ALA A 52 11.36 -42.91 24.79
CA ALA A 52 11.27 -42.17 26.05
C ALA A 52 11.88 -42.94 27.23
N PRO A 53 12.43 -42.25 28.24
CA PRO A 53 12.51 -42.79 29.59
C PRO A 53 11.62 -42.04 30.60
N ALA A 54 10.57 -42.78 31.00
CA ALA A 54 10.00 -43.05 32.33
C ALA A 54 9.85 -41.97 33.45
N PRO A 55 8.79 -42.12 34.29
CA PRO A 55 8.36 -41.16 35.31
C PRO A 55 8.97 -41.45 36.70
N VAL A 56 9.04 -40.42 37.55
CA VAL A 56 9.26 -40.58 38.98
C VAL A 56 8.31 -39.65 39.74
N GLU A 57 7.26 -40.24 40.29
CA GLU A 57 6.49 -39.68 41.40
C GLU A 57 7.10 -40.17 42.71
N ALA A 58 7.38 -39.25 43.63
CA ALA A 58 7.43 -39.52 45.07
C ALA A 58 7.23 -38.19 45.82
N GLU A 59 6.40 -38.26 46.85
CA GLU A 59 5.60 -37.21 47.45
C GLU A 59 6.34 -36.31 48.45
N ALA A 60 5.71 -35.14 48.67
CA ALA A 60 5.54 -34.40 49.92
C ALA A 60 6.78 -33.91 50.71
N GLU A 61 6.89 -32.59 50.83
CA GLU A 61 6.72 -31.94 52.13
C GLU A 61 6.31 -30.47 51.92
N ALA A 62 5.35 -30.03 52.73
CA ALA A 62 4.74 -28.72 52.70
C ALA A 62 5.52 -27.76 53.61
N GLU A 63 5.81 -26.55 53.11
CA GLU A 63 5.79 -25.36 53.95
C GLU A 63 5.14 -24.21 53.17
N ALA A 64 4.10 -23.68 53.79
CA ALA A 64 3.37 -22.50 53.38
C ALA A 64 4.14 -21.27 53.84
N VAL A 65 4.51 -20.37 52.92
CA VAL A 65 4.81 -18.98 53.24
C VAL A 65 4.41 -18.10 52.05
N GLU A 66 3.46 -17.21 52.37
CA GLU A 66 3.17 -15.92 51.75
C GLU A 66 2.59 -15.91 50.33
N GLU A 67 1.26 -15.83 50.32
CA GLU A 67 0.44 -15.12 49.34
C GLU A 67 0.96 -13.68 49.22
N GLU A 68 1.97 -13.46 48.38
CA GLU A 68 2.11 -12.16 47.73
C GLU A 68 1.16 -12.16 46.54
N GLU A 69 0.11 -11.36 46.73
CA GLU A 69 -0.79 -10.87 45.70
C GLU A 69 0.04 -10.38 44.51
N VAL A 70 0.24 -11.24 43.52
CA VAL A 70 0.44 -10.74 42.17
C VAL A 70 -0.93 -10.21 41.80
N GLU A 71 -1.10 -8.91 42.04
CA GLU A 71 -2.11 -8.11 41.36
C GLU A 71 -1.96 -8.43 39.87
N GLU A 72 -2.81 -9.35 39.41
CA GLU A 72 -3.25 -9.39 38.04
C GLU A 72 -3.95 -8.04 37.84
N GLU A 73 -3.16 -6.99 37.61
CA GLU A 73 -3.57 -5.91 36.74
C GLU A 73 -3.85 -6.60 35.41
N GLU A 74 -5.10 -7.06 35.27
CA GLU A 74 -5.81 -7.14 34.02
C GLU A 74 -5.49 -5.84 33.30
N ALA A 75 -4.42 -5.88 32.49
CA ALA A 75 -4.12 -4.87 31.53
C ALA A 75 -5.38 -4.83 30.66
N ALA A 76 -6.22 -3.85 30.95
CA ALA A 76 -7.46 -3.61 30.26
C ALA A 76 -7.12 -3.59 28.77
N LEU A 77 -7.37 -4.71 28.11
CA LEU A 77 -7.32 -4.81 26.68
C LEU A 77 -8.29 -3.73 26.20
N PRO A 78 -7.84 -2.70 25.46
CA PRO A 78 -8.78 -1.82 24.80
C PRO A 78 -9.40 -2.60 23.63
N GLU A 79 -10.33 -3.49 23.95
CA GLU A 79 -11.34 -3.97 23.03
C GLU A 79 -12.47 -2.91 22.99
N PRO A 80 -13.01 -2.48 21.83
CA PRO A 80 -12.59 -2.79 20.46
C PRO A 80 -12.65 -1.56 19.52
N VAL A 81 -11.54 -1.24 18.85
CA VAL A 81 -11.59 -0.45 17.58
C VAL A 81 -12.41 -1.17 16.49
N GLU A 82 -12.68 -2.47 16.65
CA GLU A 82 -13.55 -3.27 15.79
C GLU A 82 -15.05 -2.94 15.96
N ALA A 83 -15.50 -2.47 17.14
CA ALA A 83 -16.91 -2.08 17.33
C ALA A 83 -17.28 -0.79 16.58
N GLN A 84 -16.31 0.09 16.32
CA GLN A 84 -16.55 1.28 15.49
C GLN A 84 -16.67 0.94 14.00
N ILE A 85 -16.11 -0.21 13.57
CA ILE A 85 -16.18 -0.69 12.18
C ILE A 85 -17.49 -1.46 11.93
N ALA A 86 -18.06 -2.10 12.96
CA ALA A 86 -19.32 -2.84 12.85
C ALA A 86 -20.58 -1.96 13.04
N ALA A 87 -20.50 -0.86 13.81
CA ALA A 87 -21.63 0.03 14.07
C ALA A 87 -21.93 1.01 12.91
N ALA A 88 -20.99 1.21 11.97
CA ALA A 88 -21.23 1.89 10.69
C ALA A 88 -21.85 0.89 9.70
N GLY A 89 -23.12 0.59 9.94
CA GLY A 89 -23.86 -0.49 9.31
C GLY A 89 -23.74 -0.55 7.79
N ALA A 90 -23.59 -1.78 7.30
CA ALA A 90 -23.87 -2.13 5.92
C ALA A 90 -25.35 -1.82 5.62
N GLY A 91 -25.60 -0.70 4.96
CA GLY A 91 -26.90 -0.44 4.35
C GLY A 91 -27.33 1.02 4.37
N LYS A 92 -26.95 1.75 3.32
CA LYS A 92 -27.75 2.75 2.55
C LYS A 92 -26.90 3.69 1.68
N ASP A 93 -25.57 3.56 1.68
CA ASP A 93 -24.71 4.53 1.00
C ASP A 93 -24.41 4.22 -0.48
N ALA A 94 -25.18 3.33 -1.11
CA ALA A 94 -24.97 2.88 -2.50
C ALA A 94 -25.25 3.97 -3.56
N ASP A 95 -25.85 5.09 -3.16
CA ASP A 95 -26.44 6.09 -4.04
C ASP A 95 -25.50 7.23 -4.40
N ILE A 96 -24.34 7.27 -3.74
CA ILE A 96 -23.33 8.28 -3.93
C ILE A 96 -22.00 7.65 -4.29
N PHE A 97 -21.35 8.18 -5.33
CA PHE A 97 -19.99 7.81 -5.68
C PHE A 97 -19.16 9.05 -6.03
N ALA A 98 -17.85 8.93 -5.91
CA ALA A 98 -16.93 9.98 -6.31
C ALA A 98 -15.79 9.42 -7.16
N VAL A 99 -15.16 10.29 -7.94
CA VAL A 99 -13.91 10.01 -8.66
C VAL A 99 -12.78 10.76 -7.97
N VAL A 100 -11.86 10.00 -7.38
CA VAL A 100 -10.72 10.55 -6.64
C VAL A 100 -9.42 10.32 -7.38
N MET A 101 -8.50 11.28 -7.29
CA MET A 101 -7.15 11.15 -7.81
C MET A 101 -6.19 10.73 -6.70
N ILE A 102 -5.66 9.51 -6.78
CA ILE A 102 -4.67 8.98 -5.84
C ILE A 102 -3.37 8.71 -6.61
N GLY A 103 -2.32 9.47 -6.29
CA GLY A 103 -1.10 9.50 -7.09
C GLY A 103 -1.38 10.07 -8.48
N SER A 104 -1.25 9.23 -9.52
CA SER A 104 -1.49 9.60 -10.93
C SER A 104 -2.65 8.83 -11.56
N ARG A 105 -3.46 8.13 -10.76
CA ARG A 105 -4.58 7.31 -11.23
C ARG A 105 -5.87 7.78 -10.59
N GLN A 106 -6.96 7.65 -11.33
CA GLN A 106 -8.31 7.96 -10.85
C GLN A 106 -9.01 6.68 -10.42
N TYR A 107 -9.77 6.75 -9.33
CA TYR A 107 -10.53 5.63 -8.79
C TYR A 107 -11.97 6.07 -8.55
N ILE A 108 -12.89 5.18 -8.90
CA ILE A 108 -14.30 5.30 -8.49
C ILE A 108 -14.37 4.77 -7.05
N VAL A 109 -14.85 5.63 -6.15
CA VAL A 109 -15.03 5.32 -4.75
C VAL A 109 -16.50 5.35 -4.40
N MET A 110 -16.90 4.34 -3.63
CA MET A 110 -18.21 4.24 -3.01
C MET A 110 -17.95 4.09 -1.50
N PRO A 111 -18.73 4.77 -0.63
CA PRO A 111 -18.66 4.56 0.81
C PRO A 111 -18.90 3.10 1.15
N GLY A 112 -18.16 2.58 2.13
CA GLY A 112 -18.21 1.17 2.53
C GLY A 112 -17.52 0.20 1.57
N ARG A 113 -16.90 0.66 0.47
CA ARG A 113 -16.09 -0.20 -0.42
C ARG A 113 -14.60 -0.05 -0.12
N TYR A 114 -13.83 -1.12 -0.32
CA TYR A 114 -12.37 -1.06 -0.28
C TYR A 114 -11.77 -0.95 -1.69
N ILE A 115 -10.63 -0.26 -1.80
CA ILE A 115 -9.86 -0.13 -3.04
C ILE A 115 -8.37 -0.36 -2.80
N TYR A 116 -7.69 -0.94 -3.80
CA TYR A 116 -6.23 -1.05 -3.82
C TYR A 116 -5.61 0.15 -4.52
N THR A 117 -4.66 0.77 -3.84
CA THR A 117 -4.00 1.99 -4.32
C THR A 117 -2.48 1.85 -4.27
N GLN A 118 -1.80 2.82 -4.87
CA GLN A 118 -0.35 2.93 -4.75
C GLN A 118 0.04 3.13 -3.29
N ARG A 119 1.20 2.60 -2.88
CA ARG A 119 1.66 2.76 -1.50
C ARG A 119 1.74 4.21 -1.05
N LEU A 120 1.08 4.52 0.07
CA LEU A 120 1.16 5.81 0.74
C LEU A 120 2.36 5.77 1.70
N LYS A 121 3.27 6.74 1.58
CA LYS A 121 4.45 6.82 2.46
C LYS A 121 4.04 7.45 3.79
N GLY A 122 4.34 6.79 4.90
CA GLY A 122 4.12 7.33 6.25
C GLY A 122 2.71 7.12 6.83
N ALA A 123 1.79 6.49 6.09
CA ALA A 123 0.53 6.04 6.66
C ALA A 123 0.76 4.77 7.50
N ASN A 124 0.07 4.64 8.62
CA ASN A 124 0.04 3.40 9.42
C ASN A 124 -1.25 2.62 9.15
N VAL A 125 -1.32 1.38 9.64
CA VAL A 125 -2.56 0.59 9.62
C VAL A 125 -3.57 1.23 10.59
N ASN A 126 -4.84 1.26 10.21
CA ASN A 126 -5.96 1.92 10.90
C ASN A 126 -5.92 3.45 10.95
N ASP A 127 -5.02 4.08 10.18
CA ASP A 127 -4.95 5.53 10.08
C ASP A 127 -6.12 6.11 9.26
N GLN A 128 -6.63 7.28 9.68
CA GLN A 128 -7.70 8.00 8.99
C GLN A 128 -7.10 9.01 8.01
N ILE A 129 -7.35 8.80 6.72
CA ILE A 129 -6.82 9.62 5.63
C ILE A 129 -7.94 10.38 4.94
N ILE A 130 -7.69 11.66 4.68
CA ILE A 130 -8.59 12.52 3.92
C ILE A 130 -8.04 12.70 2.51
N LEU A 131 -8.83 12.34 1.51
CA LEU A 131 -8.50 12.51 0.09
C LEU A 131 -9.15 13.80 -0.43
N ASN A 132 -8.33 14.85 -0.56
CA ASN A 132 -8.80 16.19 -0.97
C ASN A 132 -8.96 16.34 -2.49
N LYS A 133 -8.36 15.46 -3.30
CA LYS A 133 -8.39 15.56 -4.76
C LYS A 133 -9.58 14.81 -5.34
N VAL A 134 -10.75 15.42 -5.24
CA VAL A 134 -12.01 14.89 -5.77
C VAL A 134 -12.33 15.61 -7.09
N LEU A 135 -12.52 14.83 -8.17
CA LEU A 135 -12.78 15.35 -9.51
C LEU A 135 -14.26 15.43 -9.83
N LEU A 136 -15.02 14.45 -9.34
CA LEU A 136 -16.45 14.32 -9.59
C LEU A 136 -17.11 13.70 -8.38
N VAL A 137 -18.29 14.19 -8.02
CA VAL A 137 -19.20 13.56 -7.06
C VAL A 137 -20.54 13.39 -7.75
N SER A 138 -21.11 12.18 -7.71
CA SER A 138 -22.41 11.90 -8.29
C SER A 138 -23.31 11.32 -7.23
N THR A 139 -24.50 11.89 -7.12
CA THR A 139 -25.65 11.32 -6.42
C THR A 139 -26.61 10.73 -7.46
N ARG A 140 -27.75 10.18 -7.05
CA ARG A 140 -28.82 9.71 -7.95
C ARG A 140 -29.33 10.77 -8.93
N ASP A 141 -29.53 12.00 -8.44
CA ASP A 141 -30.24 13.04 -9.22
C ASP A 141 -29.29 14.11 -9.79
N LYS A 142 -28.11 14.26 -9.17
CA LYS A 142 -27.20 15.38 -9.37
C LYS A 142 -25.76 14.91 -9.53
N ALA A 143 -25.04 15.53 -10.46
CA ALA A 143 -23.61 15.36 -10.64
C ALA A 143 -22.88 16.69 -10.40
N TYR A 144 -21.83 16.65 -9.60
CA TYR A 144 -20.94 17.76 -9.31
C TYR A 144 -19.64 17.54 -10.09
N ILE A 145 -19.44 18.30 -11.17
CA ILE A 145 -18.31 18.13 -12.09
C ILE A 145 -17.23 19.18 -11.78
N GLY A 146 -16.08 18.73 -11.29
CA GLY A 146 -14.98 19.63 -10.92
C GLY A 146 -14.29 20.30 -12.11
N MET A 147 -13.85 21.55 -11.90
CA MET A 147 -13.08 22.32 -12.88
C MET A 147 -11.83 22.94 -12.20
N PRO A 148 -10.73 22.20 -11.94
CA PRO A 148 -10.42 20.79 -12.19
C PRO A 148 -10.74 19.84 -11.00
N VAL A 149 -11.09 20.38 -9.84
CA VAL A 149 -11.52 19.64 -8.63
C VAL A 149 -12.82 20.25 -8.10
N VAL A 150 -13.62 19.48 -7.36
CA VAL A 150 -14.78 19.99 -6.63
C VAL A 150 -14.28 20.72 -5.38
N THR A 151 -14.67 21.98 -5.19
CA THR A 151 -14.22 22.79 -4.04
C THR A 151 -14.75 22.23 -2.74
N ASN A 152 -13.92 22.22 -1.68
CA ASN A 152 -14.24 21.74 -0.32
C ASN A 152 -14.63 20.26 -0.19
N ALA A 153 -14.66 19.51 -1.29
CA ALA A 153 -14.98 18.09 -1.25
C ALA A 153 -13.83 17.28 -0.62
N ALA A 154 -14.20 16.40 0.31
CA ALA A 154 -13.29 15.50 0.99
C ALA A 154 -13.85 14.08 0.98
N VAL A 155 -12.98 13.10 0.72
CA VAL A 155 -13.31 11.68 0.89
C VAL A 155 -12.54 11.15 2.08
N HIS A 156 -13.28 10.71 3.11
CA HIS A 156 -12.72 10.08 4.30
C HIS A 156 -12.49 8.60 4.03
N ALA A 157 -11.28 8.14 4.32
CA ALA A 157 -10.88 6.74 4.15
C ALA A 157 -10.05 6.26 5.34
N VAL A 158 -10.08 4.97 5.60
CA VAL A 158 -9.26 4.29 6.60
C VAL A 158 -8.30 3.34 5.89
N VAL A 159 -7.05 3.30 6.36
CA VAL A 159 -6.06 2.33 5.87
C VAL A 159 -6.29 1.00 6.56
N GLU A 160 -6.80 0.00 5.83
CA GLU A 160 -7.00 -1.35 6.39
C GLU A 160 -5.68 -2.12 6.48
N GLU A 161 -4.89 -2.13 5.40
CA GLU A 161 -3.66 -2.91 5.34
C GLU A 161 -2.65 -2.33 4.36
N GLN A 162 -1.36 -2.59 4.64
CA GLN A 162 -0.25 -2.30 3.72
C GLN A 162 0.39 -3.60 3.26
N GLY A 163 0.10 -3.95 2.01
CA GLY A 163 0.46 -5.22 1.43
C GLY A 163 1.57 -5.13 0.40
N ARG A 164 1.83 -6.31 -0.17
CA ARG A 164 2.53 -6.48 -1.42
C ARG A 164 1.61 -7.25 -2.35
N ASP A 165 1.50 -6.76 -3.57
CA ASP A 165 0.73 -7.38 -4.62
C ASP A 165 1.30 -8.77 -4.98
N ASP A 166 0.54 -9.48 -5.81
CA ASP A 166 0.94 -10.77 -6.32
C ASP A 166 2.26 -10.69 -7.09
N LYS A 167 3.00 -11.80 -7.07
CA LYS A 167 4.32 -11.86 -7.70
C LYS A 167 4.15 -11.80 -9.23
N VAL A 168 4.51 -10.67 -9.82
CA VAL A 168 4.63 -10.53 -11.27
C VAL A 168 5.99 -11.05 -11.70
N ILE A 169 6.01 -12.08 -12.56
CA ILE A 169 7.25 -12.67 -13.07
C ILE A 169 7.68 -11.94 -14.34
N VAL A 170 8.76 -11.17 -14.22
CA VAL A 170 9.42 -10.53 -15.37
C VAL A 170 10.39 -11.54 -15.99
N PHE A 171 9.94 -12.22 -17.04
CA PHE A 171 10.75 -13.15 -17.80
C PHE A 171 11.33 -12.49 -19.06
N LYS A 172 12.67 -12.40 -19.14
CA LYS A 172 13.39 -11.91 -20.31
C LYS A 172 14.07 -13.09 -20.99
N TYR A 173 13.84 -13.26 -22.29
CA TYR A 173 14.43 -14.34 -23.09
C TYR A 173 14.95 -13.80 -24.44
N LYS A 174 16.11 -14.28 -24.88
CA LYS A 174 16.62 -14.05 -26.24
C LYS A 174 16.92 -15.38 -26.92
N LYS A 175 16.26 -15.63 -28.06
CA LYS A 175 16.42 -16.88 -28.83
C LYS A 175 17.87 -17.10 -29.25
N LYS A 176 18.35 -18.36 -29.21
CA LYS A 176 19.68 -18.78 -29.69
C LYS A 176 20.88 -18.05 -29.06
N LYS A 177 20.68 -17.22 -28.02
CA LYS A 177 21.74 -16.48 -27.32
C LYS A 177 21.99 -17.02 -25.90
N LYS A 178 21.38 -18.17 -25.54
CA LYS A 178 21.40 -18.75 -24.17
C LYS A 178 21.12 -17.71 -23.07
N TYR A 179 20.34 -16.68 -23.39
CA TYR A 179 20.00 -15.62 -22.45
C TYR A 179 18.55 -15.80 -22.01
N GLN A 180 18.40 -16.11 -20.74
CA GLN A 180 17.11 -16.19 -20.05
C GLN A 180 17.28 -15.66 -18.63
N ARG A 181 16.39 -14.76 -18.20
CA ARG A 181 16.37 -14.18 -16.85
C ARG A 181 14.94 -14.19 -16.34
N LYS A 182 14.71 -14.79 -15.17
CA LYS A 182 13.45 -14.77 -14.44
C LYS A 182 13.66 -13.92 -13.19
N LEU A 183 12.95 -12.81 -13.07
CA LEU A 183 12.95 -11.98 -11.87
C LEU A 183 11.51 -11.83 -11.39
N GLY A 184 11.29 -11.85 -10.08
CA GLY A 184 10.00 -11.52 -9.49
C GLY A 184 9.96 -10.05 -9.11
N HIS A 185 8.82 -9.41 -9.36
CA HIS A 185 8.47 -8.12 -8.78
C HIS A 185 7.20 -8.29 -7.94
N ARG A 186 7.17 -7.64 -6.77
CA ARG A 186 5.97 -7.54 -5.93
C ARG A 186 5.77 -6.07 -5.61
N GLN A 187 4.74 -5.48 -6.19
CA GLN A 187 4.50 -4.05 -6.03
C GLN A 187 3.92 -3.80 -4.62
N PRO A 188 4.47 -2.86 -3.84
CA PRO A 188 3.85 -2.48 -2.58
C PRO A 188 2.55 -1.70 -2.84
N ASN A 189 1.48 -2.08 -2.16
CA ASN A 189 0.15 -1.47 -2.31
C ASN A 189 -0.44 -1.14 -0.92
N THR A 190 -1.46 -0.29 -0.91
CA THR A 190 -2.26 0.03 0.28
C THR A 190 -3.71 -0.29 -0.02
N ARG A 191 -4.39 -0.96 0.91
CA ARG A 191 -5.83 -1.15 0.86
C ARG A 191 -6.51 -0.06 1.70
N LEU A 192 -7.37 0.70 1.05
CA LEU A 192 -8.13 1.78 1.68
C LEU A 192 -9.60 1.39 1.72
N ARG A 193 -10.23 1.53 2.89
CA ARG A 193 -11.68 1.48 3.08
C ARG A 193 -12.23 2.88 3.02
N ILE A 194 -13.27 3.11 2.23
CA ILE A 194 -13.91 4.43 2.16
C ILE A 194 -14.98 4.51 3.26
N THR A 195 -14.92 5.54 4.08
CA THR A 195 -15.90 5.80 5.15
C THR A 195 -17.05 6.66 4.62
N GLY A 196 -16.74 7.76 3.93
CA GLY A 196 -17.76 8.70 3.49
C GLY A 196 -17.21 9.80 2.58
N ILE A 197 -18.13 10.51 1.93
CA ILE A 197 -17.86 11.67 1.07
C ILE A 197 -18.54 12.88 1.71
N SER A 198 -17.83 13.99 1.89
CA SER A 198 -18.32 15.19 2.56
C SER A 198 -17.91 16.47 1.81
N GLY A 199 -18.58 17.59 2.11
CA GLY A 199 -18.16 18.93 1.65
C GLY A 199 -18.40 19.25 0.18
N TYR A 200 -19.33 18.56 -0.48
CA TYR A 200 -19.64 18.76 -1.92
C TYR A 200 -20.88 19.65 -2.19
N GLU A 201 -21.62 20.04 -1.14
CA GLU A 201 -22.95 20.65 -1.28
C GLU A 201 -22.91 22.08 -1.84
N ASP A 202 -21.84 22.82 -1.57
CA ASP A 202 -21.69 24.22 -2.00
C ASP A 202 -21.38 24.37 -3.50
N PHE A 203 -20.98 23.28 -4.17
CA PHE A 203 -20.57 23.31 -5.58
C PHE A 203 -21.79 23.28 -6.52
N PRO A 204 -21.80 24.00 -7.65
CA PRO A 204 -22.91 23.94 -8.59
C PRO A 204 -23.11 22.51 -9.11
N ALA A 205 -24.36 22.04 -9.02
CA ALA A 205 -24.75 20.70 -9.44
C ALA A 205 -25.41 20.72 -10.82
N ASP A 206 -24.99 19.82 -11.69
CA ASP A 206 -25.65 19.55 -12.96
C ASP A 206 -26.68 18.42 -12.75
N PRO A 207 -27.94 18.58 -13.22
CA PRO A 207 -28.93 17.52 -13.13
C PRO A 207 -28.55 16.35 -14.06
N ILE A 208 -28.72 15.13 -13.56
CA ILE A 208 -28.58 13.94 -14.39
C ILE A 208 -29.84 13.84 -15.23
N LEU A 209 -29.76 14.25 -16.50
CA LEU A 209 -30.90 14.13 -17.42
C LEU A 209 -31.21 12.64 -17.62
N GLU A 210 -32.34 12.19 -17.07
CA GLU A 210 -32.91 10.90 -17.43
C GLU A 210 -33.20 10.93 -18.94
N TYR A 211 -32.46 10.11 -19.69
CA TYR A 211 -32.73 9.93 -21.10
C TYR A 211 -34.09 9.22 -21.24
N VAL A 212 -35.12 9.98 -21.63
CA VAL A 212 -36.41 9.42 -22.05
C VAL A 212 -36.23 8.89 -23.47
N PRO A 213 -36.24 7.56 -23.71
CA PRO A 213 -36.26 7.05 -25.07
C PRO A 213 -37.55 7.50 -25.77
N ALA A 214 -37.42 7.93 -27.02
CA ALA A 214 -38.50 8.42 -27.87
C ALA A 214 -39.51 7.34 -28.26
#